data_AF-A0A327WTN5-F1
#
_entry.id   AF-A0A327WTN5-F1
#
_cell.length_a   1.000
_cell.length_b   1.000
_cell.length_c   1.000
_cell.angle_alpha   90.00
_cell.angle_beta   90.00
_cell.angle_gamma   90.00
#
_symmetry.space_group_name_H-M   'P 1'
#
loop_
_entity.id
_entity.type
_entity.pdbx_description
1 polymer ?
#
loop_
_entity_poly.entity_id
_entity_poly.type
_entity_poly.pdbx_seq_one_letter_code
_entity_poly.pdbx_strand_id
1 'polypeptide(L)'
;MKALLSTTVPPTERLLNALALLLIMSQLVLVFGYYSNLPERIPVHFGLDGRPDRWGGRANLLVVPGLSVFFLMLFWGMRQIPAEYYNQSAPLTPENRGRLVRNTHEMLAMLLFVVMVFMTWTFWNWLQAASASEPVVEKGLPIAFLLLAIAGITIFYVRRA
;
A
#
# COMPACT_ATOMS: atom_id res chain seq x y z
N MET A 1 -3.74 -21.72 0.35
CA MET A 1 -2.99 -20.44 0.27
C MET A 1 -1.78 -20.52 1.17
N LYS A 2 -0.57 -20.22 0.67
CA LYS A 2 0.60 -20.13 1.56
C LYS A 2 0.47 -18.90 2.44
N ALA A 3 0.72 -19.05 3.74
CA ALA A 3 0.75 -17.92 4.66
C ALA A 3 1.86 -16.95 4.25
N LEU A 4 1.57 -15.64 4.24
CA LEU A 4 2.49 -14.58 3.81
C LEU A 4 3.84 -14.59 4.53
N LEU A 5 3.85 -15.08 5.78
CA LEU A 5 5.03 -15.14 6.65
C LEU A 5 5.65 -16.54 6.78
N SER A 6 5.19 -17.51 5.99
CA SER A 6 5.70 -18.88 6.02
C SER A 6 7.20 -18.95 5.65
N THR A 7 7.91 -19.94 6.20
CA THR A 7 9.29 -20.27 5.81
C THR A 7 9.41 -20.77 4.37
N THR A 8 8.30 -21.17 3.76
CA THR A 8 8.23 -21.58 2.35
C THR A 8 8.16 -20.40 1.37
N VAL A 9 8.01 -19.17 1.89
CA VAL A 9 8.04 -17.92 1.12
C VAL A 9 9.48 -17.39 1.10
N PRO A 10 9.99 -16.89 -0.05
CA PRO A 10 11.33 -16.33 -0.12
C PRO A 10 11.58 -15.24 0.95
N PRO A 11 12.81 -15.14 1.51
CA PRO A 11 13.10 -14.20 2.60
C PRO A 11 12.74 -12.73 2.30
N THR A 12 13.05 -12.26 1.09
CA THR A 12 12.72 -10.89 0.64
C THR A 12 11.21 -10.64 0.62
N GLU A 13 10.45 -11.56 0.02
CA GLU A 13 8.99 -11.46 -0.03
C GLU A 13 8.40 -11.48 1.39
N ARG A 14 8.90 -12.37 2.26
CA ARG A 14 8.46 -12.45 3.65
C ARG A 14 8.74 -11.16 4.41
N LEU A 15 9.92 -10.57 4.25
CA LEU A 15 10.28 -9.29 4.87
C LEU A 15 9.35 -8.17 4.40
N LEU A 16 9.14 -8.04 3.09
CA LEU A 16 8.25 -7.03 2.52
C LEU A 16 6.81 -7.17 3.02
N ASN A 17 6.30 -8.41 3.08
CA ASN A 17 4.97 -8.68 3.64
C ASN A 17 4.90 -8.31 5.14
N ALA A 18 5.94 -8.62 5.92
CA ALA A 18 5.98 -8.27 7.35
C ALA A 18 5.99 -6.74 7.56
N LEU A 19 6.76 -6.01 6.77
CA LEU A 19 6.80 -4.55 6.81
C LEU A 19 5.46 -3.94 6.38
N ALA A 20 4.81 -4.49 5.35
CA ALA A 20 3.47 -4.06 4.94
C ALA A 20 2.44 -4.28 6.06
N LEU A 21 2.46 -5.45 6.72
CA LEU A 21 1.59 -5.74 7.87
C LEU A 21 1.86 -4.79 9.04
N LEU A 22 3.13 -4.49 9.33
CA LEU A 22 3.50 -3.52 10.37
C LEU A 22 2.92 -2.13 10.09
N LEU A 23 2.95 -1.68 8.83
CA LEU A 23 2.36 -0.41 8.41
C LEU A 23 0.83 -0.41 8.53
N ILE A 24 0.16 -1.53 8.24
CA ILE A 24 -1.29 -1.65 8.47
C ILE A 24 -1.61 -1.57 9.96
N MET A 25 -0.82 -2.25 10.79
CA MET A 25 -0.99 -2.20 12.24
C MET A 25 -0.74 -0.80 12.80
N SER A 26 0.26 -0.08 12.28
CA SER A 26 0.52 1.30 12.72
C SER A 26 -0.63 2.24 12.36
N GLN A 27 -1.28 2.07 11.20
CA GLN A 27 -2.47 2.83 10.83
C GLN A 27 -3.62 2.60 11.84
N LEU A 28 -3.86 1.35 12.27
CA LEU A 28 -4.88 1.06 13.28
C LEU A 28 -4.53 1.69 14.63
N VAL A 29 -3.28 1.58 15.07
CA VAL A 29 -2.79 2.22 16.31
C VAL A 29 -3.00 3.73 16.25
N LEU A 30 -2.69 4.37 15.12
CA LEU A 30 -2.89 5.80 14.90
C LEU A 30 -4.38 6.18 14.96
N VAL A 31 -5.28 5.43 14.31
CA VAL A 31 -6.72 5.68 14.42
C VAL A 31 -7.14 5.67 15.88
N PHE A 32 -6.89 4.58 16.61
CA PHE A 32 -7.36 4.45 17.99
C PHE A 32 -6.70 5.43 18.96
N GLY A 33 -5.42 5.74 18.75
CA GLY A 33 -4.68 6.69 19.60
C GLY A 33 -5.15 8.13 19.45
N TYR A 34 -5.59 8.54 18.25
CA TYR A 34 -6.04 9.91 17.99
C TYR A 34 -7.56 10.08 18.03
N TYR A 35 -8.34 8.98 17.92
CA TYR A 35 -9.80 9.04 17.72
C TYR A 35 -10.52 9.94 18.72
N SER A 36 -10.23 9.77 20.01
CA SER A 36 -10.92 10.50 21.10
C SER A 36 -10.54 11.98 21.17
N ASN A 37 -9.37 12.35 20.65
CA ASN A 37 -8.84 13.71 20.70
C ASN A 37 -9.26 14.54 19.47
N LEU A 38 -9.82 13.90 18.45
CA LEU A 38 -10.25 14.57 17.24
C LEU A 38 -11.66 15.16 17.40
N PRO A 39 -11.93 16.31 16.77
CA PRO A 39 -13.27 16.88 16.72
C PRO A 39 -14.25 15.91 16.06
N GLU A 40 -15.54 16.07 16.35
CA GLU A 40 -16.57 15.23 15.74
C GLU A 40 -16.55 15.31 14.21
N ARG A 41 -16.21 16.49 13.68
CA ARG A 41 -16.10 16.76 12.25
C ARG A 41 -14.66 17.10 11.87
N ILE A 42 -14.11 16.33 10.93
CA ILE A 42 -12.76 16.48 10.38
C ILE A 42 -12.83 16.72 8.86
N PRO A 43 -11.78 17.28 8.23
CA PRO A 43 -11.68 17.25 6.78
C PRO A 43 -11.63 15.79 6.29
N VAL A 44 -12.29 15.48 5.18
CA VAL A 44 -12.37 14.10 4.64
C VAL A 44 -12.11 14.04 3.12
N HIS A 45 -11.96 15.20 2.50
CA HIS A 45 -11.45 15.36 1.15
C HIS A 45 -10.77 16.73 1.07
N PHE A 46 -9.79 16.83 0.17
CA PHE A 46 -9.00 18.03 -0.02
C PHE A 46 -8.97 18.35 -1.51
N GLY A 47 -9.05 19.62 -1.88
CA GLY A 47 -8.91 20.11 -3.25
C GLY A 47 -7.48 19.98 -3.78
N LEU A 48 -7.25 20.42 -5.02
CA LEU A 48 -5.91 20.40 -5.63
C LEU A 48 -4.92 21.33 -4.92
N ASP A 49 -5.43 22.40 -4.29
CA ASP A 49 -4.67 23.35 -3.47
C ASP A 49 -4.31 22.81 -2.07
N GLY A 50 -4.71 21.57 -1.77
CA GLY A 50 -4.46 20.93 -0.47
C GLY A 50 -5.40 21.38 0.64
N ARG A 51 -6.37 22.27 0.38
CA ARG A 51 -7.36 22.71 1.37
C ARG A 51 -8.57 21.79 1.42
N PRO A 52 -9.26 21.63 2.56
CA PRO A 52 -10.47 20.84 2.63
C PRO A 52 -11.60 21.42 1.78
N ASP A 53 -12.19 20.59 0.95
CA ASP A 53 -13.43 20.89 0.20
C ASP A 53 -14.61 20.03 0.70
N ARG A 54 -14.34 19.03 1.56
CA ARG A 54 -15.37 18.18 2.19
C ARG A 54 -14.99 17.85 3.64
N TRP A 55 -16.02 17.81 4.49
CA TRP A 55 -15.91 17.54 5.92
C TRP A 55 -16.87 16.42 6.32
N GLY A 56 -16.47 15.59 7.28
CA GLY A 56 -17.26 14.43 7.73
C GLY A 56 -16.85 13.95 9.12
N GLY A 57 -17.52 12.90 9.60
CA GLY A 57 -17.28 12.36 10.93
C GLY A 57 -15.88 11.72 11.07
N ARG A 58 -15.28 11.76 12.26
CA ARG A 58 -13.97 11.12 12.56
C ARG A 58 -13.88 9.63 12.24
N ALA A 59 -15.02 8.92 12.14
CA ALA A 59 -15.07 7.54 11.66
C ALA A 59 -14.54 7.35 10.23
N ASN A 60 -14.51 8.41 9.40
CA ASN A 60 -13.93 8.35 8.05
C ASN A 60 -12.46 7.95 8.05
N LEU A 61 -11.72 8.14 9.15
CA LEU A 61 -10.32 7.70 9.26
C LEU A 61 -10.15 6.20 9.07
N LEU A 62 -11.20 5.39 9.31
CA LEU A 62 -11.17 3.93 9.09
C LEU A 62 -11.09 3.54 7.61
N VAL A 63 -11.35 4.48 6.68
CA VAL A 63 -11.25 4.21 5.24
C VAL A 63 -9.83 3.82 4.85
N VAL A 64 -8.80 4.47 5.41
CA VAL A 64 -7.39 4.12 5.07
C VAL A 64 -7.05 2.69 5.50
N PRO A 65 -7.16 2.28 6.79
CA PRO A 65 -6.83 0.91 7.15
C PRO A 65 -7.73 -0.11 6.44
N GLY A 66 -9.00 0.23 6.16
CA GLY A 66 -9.88 -0.60 5.33
C GLY A 66 -9.34 -0.82 3.91
N LEU A 67 -8.92 0.25 3.24
CA LEU A 67 -8.29 0.16 1.91
C LEU A 67 -6.94 -0.57 1.97
N SER A 68 -6.15 -0.37 3.01
CA SER A 68 -4.88 -1.07 3.19
C SER A 68 -5.08 -2.59 3.33
N VAL A 69 -6.08 -3.03 4.10
CA VAL A 69 -6.47 -4.45 4.19
C VAL A 69 -6.98 -4.95 2.84
N PHE A 70 -7.80 -4.17 2.13
CA PHE A 70 -8.24 -4.52 0.78
C PHE A 70 -7.06 -4.76 -0.17
N PHE A 71 -6.08 -3.86 -0.22
CA PHE A 71 -4.89 -4.02 -1.06
C PHE A 71 -4.03 -5.21 -0.65
N LEU A 72 -3.86 -5.46 0.65
CA LEU A 72 -3.20 -6.67 1.15
C LEU A 72 -3.87 -7.93 0.59
N MET A 73 -5.20 -8.02 0.71
CA MET A 73 -5.97 -9.16 0.24
C MET A 73 -5.93 -9.29 -1.28
N LEU A 74 -6.03 -8.17 -2.01
CA LEU A 74 -5.94 -8.12 -3.46
C LEU A 74 -4.60 -8.69 -3.95
N PHE A 75 -3.48 -8.18 -3.43
CA PHE A 75 -2.14 -8.58 -3.85
C PHE A 75 -1.76 -9.99 -3.38
N TRP A 76 -2.28 -10.43 -2.23
CA TRP A 76 -2.12 -11.82 -1.79
C TRP A 76 -2.94 -12.79 -2.64
N GLY A 77 -4.17 -12.40 -3.01
CA GLY A 77 -5.05 -13.14 -3.90
C GLY A 77 -4.47 -13.26 -5.31
N MET A 78 -3.88 -12.20 -5.85
CA MET A 78 -3.18 -12.22 -7.14
C MET A 78 -2.11 -13.32 -7.18
N ARG A 79 -1.32 -13.48 -6.11
CA ARG A 79 -0.28 -14.53 -6.00
C ARG A 79 -0.82 -15.97 -5.99
N GLN A 80 -2.13 -16.16 -5.87
CA GLN A 80 -2.78 -17.48 -5.95
C GLN A 80 -3.23 -17.82 -7.37
N ILE A 81 -3.24 -16.87 -8.29
CA ILE A 81 -3.64 -17.09 -9.68
C ILE A 81 -2.54 -17.90 -10.39
N PRO A 82 -2.88 -18.90 -11.22
CA PRO A 82 -1.90 -19.63 -12.01
C PRO A 82 -1.06 -18.71 -12.89
N ALA A 83 0.23 -18.99 -12.98
CA ALA A 83 1.21 -18.13 -13.66
C ALA A 83 0.92 -17.93 -15.16
N GLU A 84 0.16 -18.85 -15.76
CA GLU A 84 -0.32 -18.82 -17.14
C GLU A 84 -1.24 -17.63 -17.43
N TYR A 85 -1.93 -17.10 -16.42
CA TYR A 85 -2.83 -15.95 -16.56
C TYR A 85 -2.14 -14.62 -16.29
N TYR A 86 -0.88 -14.63 -15.85
CA TYR A 86 -0.12 -13.40 -15.69
C TYR A 86 0.32 -12.85 -17.04
N ASN A 87 0.26 -11.53 -17.17
CA ASN A 87 0.96 -10.85 -18.26
C ASN A 87 2.47 -10.87 -17.99
N GLN A 88 3.14 -11.90 -18.50
CA GLN A 88 4.57 -12.12 -18.31
C GLN A 88 5.39 -11.30 -19.31
N SER A 89 6.58 -10.86 -18.91
CA SER A 89 7.52 -10.16 -19.81
C SER A 89 8.17 -11.08 -20.85
N ALA A 90 8.08 -12.40 -20.67
CA ALA A 90 8.61 -13.40 -21.58
C ALA A 90 7.67 -14.63 -21.62
N PRO A 91 7.69 -15.43 -22.71
CA PRO A 91 6.93 -16.68 -22.78
C PRO A 91 7.28 -17.63 -21.64
N LEU A 92 6.27 -18.27 -21.06
CA LEU A 92 6.43 -19.21 -19.96
C LEU A 92 6.92 -20.57 -20.49
N THR A 93 8.16 -20.95 -20.17
CA THR A 93 8.74 -22.26 -20.50
C THR A 93 9.07 -23.04 -19.23
N PRO A 94 9.22 -24.38 -19.28
CA PRO A 94 9.58 -25.17 -18.11
C PRO A 94 10.86 -24.69 -17.42
N GLU A 95 11.83 -24.21 -18.20
CA GLU A 95 13.15 -23.78 -17.72
C GLU A 95 13.11 -22.43 -17.02
N ASN A 96 12.26 -21.49 -17.48
CA ASN A 96 12.21 -20.13 -16.93
C ASN A 96 11.08 -19.92 -15.90
N ARG A 97 10.09 -20.82 -15.85
CA ARG A 97 8.87 -20.69 -15.03
C ARG A 97 9.15 -20.36 -13.57
N GLY A 98 10.08 -21.08 -12.94
CA GLY A 98 10.41 -20.87 -11.54
C GLY A 98 10.95 -19.46 -11.27
N ARG A 99 11.76 -18.92 -12.18
CA ARG A 99 12.32 -17.57 -12.09
C ARG A 99 11.24 -16.51 -12.29
N LEU A 100 10.41 -16.64 -13.34
CA LEU A 100 9.36 -15.67 -13.65
C LEU A 100 8.34 -15.57 -12.51
N VAL A 101 7.84 -16.70 -12.02
CA VAL A 101 6.88 -16.73 -10.90
C VAL A 101 7.47 -16.09 -9.64
N ARG A 102 8.73 -16.42 -9.30
CA ARG A 102 9.40 -15.82 -8.15
C ARG A 102 9.54 -14.31 -8.30
N ASN A 103 9.97 -13.83 -9.47
CA ASN A 103 10.09 -12.40 -9.75
C ASN A 103 8.73 -11.68 -9.68
N THR A 104 7.66 -12.26 -10.24
CA THR A 104 6.31 -11.70 -10.15
C THR A 104 5.83 -11.59 -8.71
N HIS A 105 6.04 -12.62 -7.89
CA HIS A 105 5.60 -12.61 -6.49
C HIS A 105 6.39 -11.61 -5.64
N GLU A 106 7.71 -11.53 -5.85
CA GLU A 106 8.57 -10.53 -5.19
C GLU A 106 8.18 -9.10 -5.60
N MET A 107 7.87 -8.88 -6.89
CA MET A 107 7.35 -7.60 -7.41
C MET A 107 6.02 -7.22 -6.74
N LEU A 108 5.05 -8.14 -6.66
CA LEU A 108 3.76 -7.89 -6.01
C LEU A 108 3.94 -7.56 -4.52
N ALA A 109 4.86 -8.22 -3.83
CA ALA A 109 5.17 -7.90 -2.44
C ALA A 109 5.80 -6.50 -2.29
N MET A 110 6.67 -6.11 -3.22
CA MET A 110 7.29 -4.79 -3.20
C MET A 110 6.31 -3.67 -3.54
N LEU A 111 5.43 -3.89 -4.52
CA LEU A 111 4.34 -2.97 -4.84
C LEU A 111 3.38 -2.80 -3.65
N LEU A 112 2.97 -3.89 -3.01
CA LEU A 112 2.16 -3.83 -1.79
C LEU A 112 2.85 -2.99 -0.71
N PHE A 113 4.14 -3.23 -0.46
CA PHE A 113 4.91 -2.47 0.53
C PHE A 113 4.94 -0.97 0.21
N VAL A 114 5.22 -0.59 -1.05
CA VAL A 114 5.21 0.82 -1.48
C VAL A 114 3.83 1.45 -1.34
N VAL A 115 2.75 0.73 -1.69
CA VAL A 115 1.38 1.21 -1.48
C VAL A 115 1.12 1.41 0.02
N MET A 116 1.60 0.52 0.90
CA MET A 116 1.46 0.70 2.35
C MET A 116 2.25 1.90 2.88
N VAL A 117 3.44 2.19 2.35
CA VAL A 117 4.21 3.39 2.69
C VAL A 117 3.41 4.64 2.28
N PHE A 118 2.90 4.67 1.04
CA PHE A 118 2.07 5.76 0.55
C PHE A 118 0.80 5.97 1.39
N MET A 119 0.06 4.90 1.69
CA MET A 119 -1.17 4.96 2.50
C MET A 119 -0.87 5.46 3.92
N THR A 120 0.22 5.00 4.55
CA THR A 120 0.59 5.41 5.91
C THR A 120 1.05 6.86 5.94
N TRP A 121 1.83 7.30 4.96
CA TRP A 121 2.27 8.69 4.86
C TRP A 121 1.08 9.64 4.64
N THR A 122 0.23 9.36 3.65
CA THR A 122 -0.94 10.20 3.38
C THR A 122 -1.91 10.21 4.56
N PHE A 123 -2.05 9.10 5.27
CA PHE A 123 -2.85 9.03 6.50
C PHE A 123 -2.26 9.85 7.64
N TRP A 124 -0.95 9.84 7.83
CA TRP A 124 -0.28 10.71 8.78
C TRP A 124 -0.52 12.19 8.46
N ASN A 125 -0.34 12.59 7.20
CA ASN A 125 -0.64 13.97 6.77
C ASN A 125 -2.11 14.34 7.03
N TRP A 126 -3.03 13.40 6.81
CA TRP A 126 -4.45 13.61 7.07
C TRP A 126 -4.73 13.79 8.57
N LEU A 127 -4.15 12.98 9.45
CA LEU A 127 -4.29 13.13 10.91
C LEU A 127 -3.78 14.48 11.42
N GLN A 128 -2.64 14.94 10.88
CA GLN A 128 -2.09 16.26 11.19
C GLN A 128 -3.05 17.37 10.78
N ALA A 129 -3.61 17.30 9.57
CA ALA A 129 -4.62 18.25 9.11
C ALA A 129 -5.91 18.18 9.94
N ALA A 130 -6.35 16.99 10.34
CA ALA A 130 -7.54 16.82 11.17
C ALA A 130 -7.43 17.43 12.57
N SER A 131 -6.20 17.66 13.04
CA SER A 131 -5.90 18.28 14.33
C SER A 131 -5.54 19.78 14.23
N ALA A 132 -5.45 20.32 13.01
CA ALA A 132 -5.02 21.70 12.75
C ALA A 132 -6.19 22.69 12.70
N SER A 133 -5.96 23.93 13.12
CA SER A 133 -6.93 25.03 12.97
C SER A 133 -7.12 25.45 11.51
N GLU A 134 -6.04 25.42 10.73
CA GLU A 134 -6.02 25.71 9.29
C GLU A 134 -5.49 24.49 8.52
N PRO A 135 -6.34 23.47 8.29
CA PRO A 135 -5.94 22.24 7.63
C PRO A 135 -5.47 22.47 6.20
N VAL A 136 -4.25 22.03 5.90
CA VAL A 136 -3.70 21.93 4.55
C VAL A 136 -2.89 20.64 4.44
N VAL A 137 -3.01 19.93 3.32
CA VAL A 137 -2.26 18.69 3.05
C VAL A 137 -1.43 18.84 1.78
N GLU A 138 -0.13 18.55 1.90
CA GLU A 138 0.77 18.36 0.76
C GLU A 138 0.51 16.97 0.13
N LYS A 139 0.29 16.95 -1.19
CA LYS A 139 -0.08 15.75 -1.96
C LYS A 139 0.90 15.38 -3.06
N GLY A 140 1.62 16.37 -3.58
CA GLY A 140 2.48 16.22 -4.76
C GLY A 140 3.60 15.23 -4.49
N LEU A 141 4.25 15.32 -3.34
CA LEU A 141 5.39 14.47 -3.00
C LEU A 141 4.98 13.01 -2.75
N PRO A 142 3.95 12.68 -1.94
CA PRO A 142 3.45 11.30 -1.84
C PRO A 142 3.03 10.70 -3.18
N ILE A 143 2.36 11.48 -4.04
CA ILE A 143 1.92 11.01 -5.36
C ILE A 143 3.13 10.78 -6.27
N ALA A 144 4.07 11.72 -6.33
CA ALA A 144 5.30 11.57 -7.11
C ALA A 144 6.11 10.36 -6.65
N PHE A 145 6.26 10.16 -5.34
CA PHE A 145 6.88 8.97 -4.76
C PHE A 145 6.22 7.69 -5.24
N LEU A 146 4.88 7.60 -5.13
CA LEU A 146 4.14 6.41 -5.53
C LEU A 146 4.33 6.10 -7.02
N LEU A 147 4.18 7.10 -7.89
CA LEU A 147 4.31 6.93 -9.33
C LEU A 147 5.72 6.51 -9.75
N LEU A 148 6.74 7.18 -9.22
CA LEU A 148 8.14 6.86 -9.49
C LEU A 148 8.51 5.47 -8.96
N ALA A 149 8.03 5.10 -7.78
CA ALA A 149 8.28 3.80 -7.18
C ALA A 149 7.61 2.67 -7.99
N ILE A 150 6.35 2.83 -8.40
CA ILE A 150 5.66 1.85 -9.26
C ILE A 150 6.40 1.68 -10.59
N ALA A 151 6.77 2.78 -11.25
CA ALA A 151 7.51 2.74 -12.51
C ALA A 151 8.87 2.04 -12.33
N GLY A 152 9.64 2.45 -11.32
CA GLY A 152 10.96 1.87 -11.02
C GLY A 152 10.90 0.38 -10.71
N ILE A 153 9.96 -0.05 -9.86
CA ILE A 153 9.76 -1.47 -9.51
C ILE A 153 9.38 -2.27 -10.76
N THR A 154 8.42 -1.78 -11.54
CA THR A 154 7.96 -2.49 -12.75
C THR A 154 9.11 -2.65 -13.74
N ILE A 155 9.85 -1.57 -14.03
CA ILE A 155 11.00 -1.61 -14.94
C ILE A 155 12.08 -2.57 -14.42
N PHE A 156 12.38 -2.52 -13.13
CA PHE A 156 13.38 -3.39 -12.51
C PHE A 156 13.02 -4.88 -12.66
N TYR A 157 11.80 -5.27 -12.32
CA TYR A 157 11.38 -6.68 -12.38
C TYR A 157 11.16 -7.18 -13.81
N VAL A 158 10.70 -6.34 -14.73
CA VAL A 158 10.61 -6.69 -16.15
C VAL A 158 11.99 -6.95 -16.75
N ARG A 159 13.01 -6.17 -16.36
CA ARG A 159 14.40 -6.37 -16.82
C ARG A 159 15.10 -7.56 -16.15
N ARG A 160 14.64 -7.99 -14.97
CA ARG A 160 15.18 -9.11 -14.20
C ARG A 160 14.58 -10.47 -14.62
N ALA A 161 13.44 -10.46 -15.29
CA ALA A 161 12.67 -11.63 -15.71
C ALA A 161 13.32 -12.37 -16.89
#